data_AF-A0A2A4TKI1-F1
#
_entry.id   AF-A0A2A4TKI1-F1
#
_cell.length_a   1.000
_cell.length_b   1.000
_cell.length_c   1.000
_cell.angle_alpha   90.00
_cell.angle_beta   90.00
_cell.angle_gamma   90.00
#
_symmetry.space_group_name_H-M   'P 1'
#
loop_
_entity.id
_entity.type
_entity.pdbx_description
1 polymer ?
#
loop_
_entity_poly.entity_id
_entity_poly.type
_entity_poly.pdbx_seq_one_letter_code
_entity_poly.pdbx_strand_id
1 'polypeptide(L)'
;MGIGLGYVAIGLGAGLVMIGAGFGIARLASAALEGAARQPEAAGSLQTMMIIPAAMIEGAALFALVIFFLAGTALNSGVAAGGAASGAAPQASASH
;
A
#
# COMPACT_ATOMS: atom_id res chain seq x y z
N MET A 1 -14.58 -2.43 -19.30
CA MET A 1 -13.27 -1.95 -18.78
C MET A 1 -12.77 -2.99 -17.79
N GLY A 2 -11.70 -3.70 -18.12
CA GLY A 2 -11.36 -5.00 -17.53
C GLY A 2 -10.63 -4.95 -16.19
N ILE A 3 -10.52 -6.12 -15.57
CA ILE A 3 -9.81 -6.39 -14.30
C ILE A 3 -8.38 -5.81 -14.30
N GLY A 4 -7.73 -5.71 -15.47
CA GLY A 4 -6.41 -5.09 -15.64
C GLY A 4 -6.29 -3.66 -15.07
N LEU A 5 -7.32 -2.83 -15.19
CA LEU A 5 -7.29 -1.47 -14.61
C LEU A 5 -7.30 -1.50 -13.07
N GLY A 6 -7.91 -2.53 -12.47
CA GLY A 6 -7.90 -2.73 -11.02
C GLY A 6 -6.50 -2.96 -10.47
N TYR A 7 -5.68 -3.78 -11.14
CA TYR A 7 -4.29 -4.00 -10.74
C TYR A 7 -3.44 -2.73 -10.88
N VAL A 8 -3.64 -1.97 -11.96
CA VAL A 8 -2.95 -0.69 -12.16
C VAL A 8 -3.32 0.30 -11.05
N ALA A 9 -4.60 0.43 -10.70
CA ALA A 9 -5.05 1.31 -9.63
C ALA A 9 -4.47 0.92 -8.26
N ILE A 10 -4.42 -0.38 -7.94
CA ILE A 10 -3.82 -0.89 -6.70
C ILE A 10 -2.32 -0.58 -6.64
N GLY A 11 -1.59 -0.85 -7.73
CA GLY A 11 -0.15 -0.59 -7.79
C GLY A 11 0.18 0.90 -7.67
N LEU A 12 -0.55 1.76 -8.37
CA LEU A 12 -0.37 3.22 -8.28
C LEU A 12 -0.73 3.75 -6.89
N GLY A 13 -1.84 3.28 -6.31
CA GLY A 13 -2.26 3.68 -4.96
C GLY A 13 -1.23 3.30 -3.90
N ALA A 14 -0.75 2.05 -3.92
CA ALA A 14 0.29 1.59 -3.00
C ALA A 14 1.60 2.37 -3.16
N GLY A 15 2.01 2.66 -4.40
CA GLY A 15 3.20 3.46 -4.69
C GLY A 15 3.09 4.89 -4.15
N LEU A 16 1.94 5.55 -4.33
CA LEU A 16 1.69 6.90 -3.83
C LEU A 16 1.74 6.97 -2.29
N VAL A 17 1.17 5.97 -1.62
CA VAL A 17 1.28 5.86 -0.15
C VAL A 17 2.73 5.78 0.29
N MET A 18 3.54 4.95 -0.37
CA MET A 18 4.96 4.81 -0.01
C MET A 18 5.77 6.08 -0.26
N ILE A 19 5.47 6.81 -1.33
CA ILE A 19 6.11 8.11 -1.59
C ILE A 19 5.76 9.11 -0.47
N GLY A 20 4.48 9.20 -0.09
CA GLY A 20 4.03 10.09 0.98
C GLY A 20 4.65 9.74 2.34
N ALA A 21 4.65 8.46 2.70
CA ALA A 21 5.21 7.98 3.95
C ALA A 21 6.73 8.20 4.02
N GLY A 22 7.45 7.82 2.96
CA GLY A 22 8.91 7.98 2.87
C GLY A 22 9.32 9.45 2.96
N PHE A 23 8.60 10.35 2.27
CA PHE A 23 8.87 11.78 2.34
C PHE A 23 8.61 12.35 3.75
N GLY A 24 7.50 11.96 4.39
CA GLY A 24 7.18 12.39 5.75
C GLY A 24 8.26 11.99 6.76
N ILE A 25 8.69 10.73 6.72
CA ILE A 25 9.73 10.20 7.62
C ILE A 25 11.08 10.86 7.34
N ALA A 26 11.48 11.02 6.07
CA ALA A 26 12.74 11.66 5.71
C ALA A 26 12.83 13.09 6.25
N ARG A 27 11.73 13.84 6.20
CA ARG A 27 11.66 15.22 6.70
C ARG A 27 11.73 15.29 8.23
N LEU A 28 11.06 14.37 8.93
CA LEU A 28 11.19 14.24 10.40
C LEU A 28 12.63 13.90 10.80
N ALA A 29 13.25 12.94 10.10
CA ALA A 29 14.63 12.53 10.36
C ALA A 29 15.63 13.65 10.11
N SER A 30 15.51 14.39 9.00
CA SER A 30 16.38 15.53 8.70
C SER A 30 16.30 16.59 9.80
N ALA A 31 15.09 16.95 10.25
CA ALA A 31 14.91 17.96 11.29
C ALA A 31 15.49 17.50 12.64
N ALA A 32 15.33 16.22 13.00
CA ALA A 32 15.90 15.67 14.23
C ALA A 32 17.43 15.64 14.19
N LEU A 33 18.02 15.24 13.06
CA LEU A 33 19.47 15.19 12.86
C LEU A 33 20.11 16.59 12.89
N GLU A 34 19.49 17.57 12.22
CA GLU A 34 19.93 18.97 12.29
C GLU A 34 19.86 19.53 13.71
N GLY A 35 18.76 19.23 14.43
CA GLY A 35 18.62 19.62 15.84
C GLY A 35 19.70 19.00 16.71
N ALA A 36 19.98 17.71 16.53
CA ALA A 36 21.00 16.99 17.29
C ALA A 36 22.42 17.52 16.99
N ALA A 37 22.69 17.91 15.75
CA ALA A 37 23.96 18.52 15.37
C ALA A 37 24.17 19.90 16.03
N ARG A 38 23.10 20.67 16.27
CA ARG A 38 23.15 21.96 16.96
C ARG A 38 23.21 21.85 18.48
N GLN A 39 22.54 20.83 19.05
CA GLN A 39 22.48 20.59 20.49
C GLN A 39 22.66 19.08 20.77
N PRO A 40 23.91 18.62 20.88
CA PRO A 40 24.21 17.20 21.12
C PRO A 40 23.60 16.68 22.42
N GLU A 41 23.48 17.51 23.45
CA GLU A 41 22.89 17.15 24.75
C GLU A 41 21.40 16.81 24.63
N ALA A 42 20.72 17.34 23.61
CA ALA A 42 19.30 17.09 23.35
C ALA A 42 19.05 15.92 22.38
N ALA A 43 20.09 15.28 21.83
CA ALA A 43 19.96 14.30 20.75
C ALA A 43 19.00 13.15 21.05
N GLY A 44 19.07 12.57 22.26
CA GLY A 44 18.16 11.48 22.66
C GLY A 44 16.69 11.93 22.76
N SER A 45 16.46 13.17 23.21
CA SER A 45 15.12 13.75 23.29
C SER A 45 14.54 14.01 21.90
N LEU A 46 15.35 14.56 20.99
CA LEU A 46 14.97 14.78 19.59
C LEU A 46 14.65 13.48 18.87
N GLN A 47 15.44 12.44 19.09
CA GLN A 47 15.17 11.11 18.53
C GLN A 47 13.83 10.57 19.02
N THR A 48 13.52 10.72 20.32
CA THR A 48 12.23 10.29 20.88
C THR A 48 11.06 11.08 20.28
N MET A 49 11.21 12.41 20.17
CA MET A 49 10.21 13.28 19.54
C MET A 49 10.02 13.00 18.04
N MET A 50 11.03 12.45 17.36
CA MET A 50 10.95 12.02 15.97
C MET A 50 10.23 10.66 15.82
N ILE A 51 10.49 9.70 16.71
CA ILE A 51 9.97 8.33 16.60
C ILE A 51 8.45 8.28 16.72
N ILE A 52 7.83 9.06 17.62
CA ILE A 52 6.37 9.05 17.80
C ILE A 52 5.62 9.42 16.51
N PRO A 53 5.89 10.56 15.85
CA PRO A 53 5.25 10.88 14.58
C PRO A 53 5.70 9.95 13.45
N ALA A 54 6.95 9.46 13.44
CA ALA A 54 7.38 8.47 12.45
C ALA A 54 6.57 7.17 12.55
N ALA A 55 6.31 6.67 13.77
CA ALA A 55 5.48 5.51 14.01
C ALA A 55 4.02 5.73 13.61
N MET A 56 3.49 6.95 13.77
CA MET A 56 2.15 7.29 13.28
C MET A 56 2.08 7.25 11.74
N ILE A 57 3.12 7.75 11.06
CA ILE A 57 3.22 7.67 9.59
C ILE A 57 3.34 6.21 9.14
N GLU A 58 4.22 5.42 9.76
CA GLU A 58 4.35 4.00 9.42
C GLU A 58 3.05 3.23 9.68
N GLY A 59 2.37 3.48 10.80
CA GLY A 59 1.09 2.85 11.11
C GLY A 59 0.03 3.13 10.04
N ALA A 60 -0.10 4.39 9.61
CA ALA A 60 -1.03 4.77 8.54
C ALA A 60 -0.63 4.16 7.18
N ALA A 61 0.67 4.17 6.86
CA ALA A 61 1.19 3.62 5.61
C ALA A 61 0.98 2.11 5.52
N LEU A 62 1.33 1.37 6.58
CA LEU A 62 1.11 -0.08 6.67
C LEU A 62 -0.37 -0.42 6.59
N PHE A 63 -1.23 0.33 7.27
CA PHE A 63 -2.67 0.13 7.18
C PHE A 63 -3.19 0.28 5.74
N ALA A 64 -2.74 1.31 5.03
CA ALA A 64 -3.10 1.50 3.63
C ALA A 64 -2.53 0.40 2.71
N LEU A 65 -1.30 -0.06 2.93
CA LEU A 65 -0.73 -1.20 2.19
C LEU A 65 -1.50 -2.49 2.43
N VAL A 66 -1.99 -2.74 3.65
CA VAL A 66 -2.86 -3.88 3.95
C VAL A 66 -4.17 -3.78 3.17
N ILE A 67 -4.76 -2.59 3.07
CA ILE A 67 -5.97 -2.38 2.24
C ILE A 67 -5.67 -2.68 0.78
N PHE A 68 -4.56 -2.21 0.22
CA PHE A 68 -4.18 -2.52 -1.16
C PHE A 68 -3.91 -4.00 -1.39
N PHE A 69 -3.27 -4.66 -0.43
CA PHE A 69 -3.06 -6.11 -0.47
C PHE A 69 -4.40 -6.86 -0.49
N LEU A 70 -5.33 -6.50 0.40
CA LEU A 70 -6.66 -7.11 0.46
C LEU A 70 -7.49 -6.82 -0.79
N ALA A 71 -7.39 -5.62 -1.36
CA ALA A 71 -8.01 -5.29 -2.63
C ALA A 71 -7.46 -6.17 -3.77
N GLY A 72 -6.16 -6.46 -3.76
CA GLY A 72 -5.53 -7.37 -4.72
C GLY A 72 -6.04 -8.80 -4.61
N THR A 73 -6.19 -9.33 -3.38
CA THR A 73 -6.73 -10.68 -3.18
C THR A 73 -8.21 -10.77 -3.57
N ALA A 74 -9.01 -9.74 -3.28
CA ALA A 74 -10.40 -9.65 -3.71
C ALA A 74 -10.54 -9.51 -5.24
N LEU A 75 -9.62 -8.80 -5.89
CA LEU A 75 -9.60 -8.69 -7.35
C LEU A 75 -9.30 -10.05 -8.00
N ASN A 76 -8.36 -10.81 -7.42
CA ASN A 76 -8.01 -12.16 -7.88
C ASN A 76 -9.19 -13.15 -7.77
N SER A 77 -10.00 -13.07 -6.70
CA SER A 77 -11.18 -13.95 -6.56
C SER A 77 -12.28 -13.61 -7.58
N GLY A 78 -12.43 -12.34 -7.96
CA GLY A 78 -13.27 -11.92 -9.07
C GLY A 78 -12.84 -12.50 -10.43
N VAL A 79 -11.52 -12.62 -10.67
CA VAL A 79 -10.97 -13.29 -11.88
C VAL A 79 -11.39 -14.76 -11.91
N ALA A 80 -11.23 -15.48 -10.80
CA ALA A 80 -11.55 -16.91 -10.72
C ALA A 80 -13.05 -17.18 -10.98
N ALA A 81 -13.93 -16.33 -10.44
CA ALA A 81 -15.37 -16.43 -10.65
C ALA A 81 -15.78 -16.09 -12.11
N GLY A 82 -15.14 -15.09 -12.73
CA GLY A 82 -15.39 -14.71 -14.12
C GLY A 82 -14.94 -15.75 -15.15
N GLY A 83 -13.81 -16.43 -14.89
CA GLY A 83 -13.30 -17.50 -15.76
C GLY A 83 -14.19 -18.75 -15.78
N ALA A 84 -14.88 -19.06 -14.67
CA ALA A 84 -15.83 -20.17 -14.60
C ALA A 84 -17.09 -19.94 -15.46
N ALA A 85 -17.53 -18.69 -15.59
CA ALA A 85 -18.72 -18.34 -16.38
C ALA A 85 -18.46 -18.36 -17.91
N SER A 86 -17.21 -18.15 -18.36
CA SER A 86 -16.87 -18.18 -19.80
C SER A 86 -16.68 -19.58 -20.39
N GLY A 87 -16.68 -20.64 -19.56
CA GLY A 87 -16.47 -22.03 -19.98
C GLY A 87 -17.74 -22.81 -20.37
N ALA A 88 -18.94 -22.25 -20.15
CA ALA A 88 -20.20 -22.91 -20.47
C ALA A 88 -20.64 -22.59 -21.92
N ALA A 89 -19.97 -23.16 -22.91
CA ALA A 89 -20.59 -23.33 -24.22
C ALA A 89 -21.82 -24.25 -24.08
N PRO A 90 -22.97 -23.98 -24.72
CA PRO A 90 -24.09 -24.89 -24.67
C PRO A 90 -23.67 -26.17 -25.40
N GLN A 91 -23.59 -27.29 -24.68
CA GLN A 91 -23.52 -28.61 -25.30
C GLN A 91 -24.88 -28.83 -25.97
N ALA A 92 -24.98 -28.32 -27.20
CA ALA A 92 -26.11 -28.53 -28.08
C ALA A 92 -26.24 -30.03 -28.33
N SER A 93 -27.45 -30.52 -28.06
CA SER A 93 -28.04 -31.75 -28.55
C SER A 93 -27.47 -32.19 -29.90
N ALA A 94 -26.57 -33.18 -29.88
CA ALA A 94 -26.33 -34.03 -31.04
C ALA A 94 -26.99 -35.38 -30.72
N SER A 95 -28.19 -35.52 -31.25
CA SER A 95 -28.86 -36.79 -31.55
C SER A 95 -27.87 -37.89 -31.91
N HIS A 96 -27.97 -39.04 -31.25
CA HIS A 96 -28.09 -40.37 -31.85
C HIS A 96 -28.56 -41.37 -30.79
#